data_AF-W7UXJ1-F1
#
_entry.id   AF-W7UXJ1-F1
#
_cell.length_a   1.000
_cell.length_b   1.000
_cell.length_c   1.000
_cell.angle_alpha   90.00
_cell.angle_beta   90.00
_cell.angle_gamma   90.00
#
_symmetry.space_group_name_H-M   'P 1'
#
loop_
_entity.id
_entity.type
_entity.pdbx_description
1 polymer ?
#
loop_
_entity_poly.entity_id
_entity_poly.type
_entity_poly.pdbx_seq_one_letter_code
_entity_poly.pdbx_strand_id
1 'polypeptide(L)'
;MIIKKITASASAVALLSVATIAAVSAASGNISDSNIVSDKANTETTSKTASTSSSGEDSSQPVTTEPTTLRTYHITFLDFDSKPLKVLEIEEGDPIDYTAVDTKSLHKHIDTHTEQEFVAWDIKPDFADADYTIHALSKTASIYFTQKSPEKTRYFSTKGNVSLKGIQASIKMSVQTPQKDKDGKYITEDSVVDISESCLATPSSLKEAFSKSDKATITVYPAGDQKPIGTFEIVCFRDLGDVDQNGMIDSTDASQVLNTYARMAASANYAPEADFKKRADVNMDNKLDARDASHILKYYAVSSTASDPIDWEYFFDFDKIHNEK
;
A
#
# COMPACT_ATOMS: atom_id res chain seq x y z
N MET A 1 4.52 2.61 35.94
CA MET A 1 3.94 2.99 34.62
C MET A 1 5.08 2.93 33.61
N ILE A 2 5.29 1.76 33.00
CA ILE A 2 6.39 1.50 32.04
C ILE A 2 5.71 1.04 30.75
N ILE A 3 5.68 1.94 29.76
CA ILE A 3 5.13 1.66 28.44
C ILE A 3 6.21 0.89 27.66
N LYS A 4 6.00 -0.41 27.48
CA LYS A 4 6.78 -1.23 26.53
C LYS A 4 6.42 -0.79 25.11
N LYS A 5 7.38 -0.21 24.40
CA LYS A 5 7.32 -0.01 22.95
C LYS A 5 7.40 -1.39 22.29
N ILE A 6 6.32 -1.80 21.62
CA ILE A 6 6.32 -2.95 20.73
C ILE A 6 6.85 -2.46 19.39
N THR A 7 8.04 -2.94 19.04
CA THR A 7 8.62 -2.83 17.69
C THR A 7 7.85 -3.75 16.77
N ALA A 8 7.00 -3.21 15.91
CA ALA A 8 6.41 -3.93 14.79
C ALA A 8 7.47 -4.04 13.68
N SER A 9 8.11 -5.20 13.57
CA SER A 9 9.02 -5.51 12.47
C SER A 9 8.22 -5.72 11.18
N ALA A 10 8.74 -5.18 10.09
CA ALA A 10 8.24 -5.28 8.73
C ALA A 10 7.80 -6.70 8.34
N SER A 11 6.50 -6.89 8.11
CA SER A 11 5.90 -8.03 7.41
C SER A 11 4.46 -7.67 7.00
N ALA A 12 4.28 -6.57 6.26
CA ALA A 12 2.98 -6.19 5.69
C ALA A 12 3.00 -6.03 4.16
N VAL A 13 4.17 -6.19 3.51
CA VAL A 13 4.30 -6.13 2.05
C VAL A 13 4.43 -7.56 1.51
N ALA A 14 3.35 -8.32 1.59
CA ALA A 14 3.25 -9.63 0.95
C ALA A 14 1.78 -10.03 0.73
N LEU A 15 0.96 -9.13 0.16
CA LEU A 15 -0.35 -9.51 -0.35
C LEU A 15 -0.67 -8.96 -1.75
N LEU A 16 0.22 -8.16 -2.35
CA LEU A 16 0.07 -7.75 -3.74
C LEU A 16 1.28 -8.27 -4.54
N SER A 17 1.01 -9.34 -5.29
CA SER A 17 1.86 -10.05 -6.25
C SER A 17 2.94 -11.00 -5.71
N VAL A 18 2.83 -12.25 -6.17
CA VAL A 18 3.82 -13.32 -6.01
C VAL A 18 4.87 -13.17 -7.13
N ALA A 19 6.14 -12.87 -6.80
CA ALA A 19 7.35 -13.41 -7.44
C ALA A 19 8.66 -12.76 -6.92
N THR A 20 9.43 -13.56 -6.16
CA THR A 20 10.90 -13.57 -6.05
C THR A 20 11.66 -12.28 -5.71
N ILE A 21 12.17 -12.19 -4.47
CA ILE A 21 13.37 -11.40 -4.13
C ILE A 21 14.56 -12.37 -4.06
N ALA A 22 15.47 -12.25 -5.02
CA ALA A 22 16.84 -12.73 -4.89
C ALA A 22 17.60 -11.76 -3.98
N ALA A 23 18.12 -12.26 -2.86
CA ALA A 23 18.97 -11.51 -1.96
C ALA A 23 20.37 -11.37 -2.56
N VAL A 24 20.83 -10.14 -2.79
CA VAL A 24 22.26 -9.83 -2.94
C VAL A 24 22.81 -9.62 -1.54
N SER A 25 23.62 -10.57 -1.08
CA SER A 25 24.48 -10.43 0.09
C SER A 25 25.82 -9.83 -0.33
N ALA A 26 26.28 -8.81 0.41
CA ALA A 26 27.68 -8.43 0.48
C ALA A 26 28.14 -8.60 1.93
N ALA A 27 29.12 -9.48 2.09
CA ALA A 27 29.67 -9.98 3.33
C ALA A 27 30.68 -9.03 3.98
N SER A 28 30.90 -9.19 5.29
CA SER A 28 32.19 -9.68 5.82
C SER A 28 32.15 -9.82 7.35
N GLY A 29 32.67 -10.94 7.89
CA GLY A 29 33.02 -11.05 9.30
C GLY A 29 32.87 -12.42 9.96
N ASN A 30 33.71 -13.39 9.55
CA ASN A 30 34.15 -14.64 10.19
C ASN A 30 33.62 -15.04 11.58
N ILE A 31 33.31 -16.35 11.74
CA ILE A 31 33.97 -17.30 12.66
C ILE A 31 33.66 -18.74 12.18
N SER A 32 34.67 -19.58 12.34
CA SER A 32 34.98 -20.89 11.76
C SER A 32 34.37 -22.13 12.45
N ASP A 33 34.08 -23.16 11.63
CA ASP A 33 34.28 -24.64 11.75
C ASP A 33 33.97 -25.36 13.10
N SER A 34 33.30 -26.53 13.19
CA SER A 34 33.37 -27.74 12.34
C SER A 34 32.35 -28.85 12.75
N ASN A 35 32.01 -29.69 11.75
CA ASN A 35 31.71 -31.15 11.74
C ASN A 35 30.47 -31.73 12.47
N ILE A 36 29.45 -32.28 11.75
CA ILE A 36 29.31 -33.62 11.09
C ILE A 36 29.44 -34.76 12.15
N VAL A 37 28.45 -35.62 12.46
CA VAL A 37 27.92 -36.77 11.69
C VAL A 37 26.65 -37.33 12.40
N SER A 38 25.73 -37.83 11.58
CA SER A 38 24.54 -38.66 11.84
C SER A 38 24.82 -40.05 12.44
N ASP A 39 23.92 -40.63 13.24
CA ASP A 39 23.61 -42.06 13.02
C ASP A 39 22.27 -42.54 13.58
N LYS A 40 21.77 -43.57 12.90
CA LYS A 40 20.47 -44.24 13.02
C LYS A 40 20.60 -45.57 13.78
N ALA A 41 19.48 -45.97 14.37
CA ALA A 41 18.91 -47.33 14.38
C ALA A 41 19.45 -48.44 15.34
N ASN A 42 18.51 -48.84 16.24
CA ASN A 42 17.95 -50.20 16.38
C ASN A 42 18.75 -51.27 17.15
N THR A 43 18.12 -51.98 18.11
CA THR A 43 17.40 -53.27 17.93
C THR A 43 17.38 -54.10 19.25
N GLU A 44 16.19 -54.66 19.56
CA GLU A 44 15.88 -56.01 20.12
C GLU A 44 16.39 -56.53 21.49
N THR A 45 15.50 -57.27 22.19
CA THR A 45 15.64 -58.69 22.64
C THR A 45 14.67 -58.99 23.83
N THR A 46 13.50 -59.61 23.62
CA THR A 46 13.08 -61.04 23.80
C THR A 46 12.73 -61.60 25.21
N SER A 47 11.45 -61.98 25.37
CA SER A 47 10.83 -63.28 25.74
C SER A 47 10.80 -63.92 27.16
N LYS A 48 9.55 -64.33 27.52
CA LYS A 48 9.03 -65.55 28.25
C LYS A 48 9.44 -65.77 29.72
N THR A 49 8.62 -66.24 30.68
CA THR A 49 7.68 -67.41 30.78
C THR A 49 6.90 -67.24 32.11
N ALA A 50 5.64 -67.67 32.30
CA ALA A 50 5.28 -68.94 32.98
C ALA A 50 3.76 -69.02 33.26
N SER A 51 3.25 -70.24 33.15
CA SER A 51 1.90 -70.76 33.42
C SER A 51 1.64 -71.06 34.90
N THR A 52 0.39 -71.00 35.38
CA THR A 52 -0.28 -72.02 36.25
C THR A 52 -1.79 -71.72 36.37
N SER A 53 -2.58 -72.79 36.37
CA SER A 53 -4.04 -72.94 36.39
C SER A 53 -4.76 -72.62 37.71
N SER A 54 -6.03 -72.17 37.65
CA SER A 54 -7.11 -72.71 38.49
C SER A 54 -8.50 -72.44 37.92
N SER A 55 -9.36 -73.45 38.05
CA SER A 55 -10.75 -73.59 37.65
C SER A 55 -11.75 -72.64 38.31
N GLY A 56 -12.83 -72.33 37.59
CA GLY A 56 -14.10 -71.83 38.14
C GLY A 56 -15.11 -71.67 37.01
N GLU A 57 -16.06 -72.59 36.90
CA GLU A 57 -17.27 -72.43 36.10
C GLU A 57 -18.11 -71.28 36.67
N ASP A 58 -18.47 -70.31 35.84
CA ASP A 58 -19.68 -69.53 36.04
C ASP A 58 -20.28 -69.14 34.68
N SER A 59 -21.60 -69.18 34.62
CA SER A 59 -22.42 -69.10 33.43
C SER A 59 -22.21 -67.78 32.67
N SER A 60 -22.10 -67.84 31.34
CA SER A 60 -22.29 -66.65 30.50
C SER A 60 -23.16 -66.99 29.31
N GLN A 61 -24.31 -66.31 29.29
CA GLN A 61 -25.21 -66.23 28.16
C GLN A 61 -24.49 -65.71 26.91
N PRO A 62 -24.98 -66.01 25.69
CA PRO A 62 -24.41 -65.43 24.48
C PRO A 62 -24.54 -63.90 24.54
N VAL A 63 -23.39 -63.21 24.67
CA VAL A 63 -23.31 -61.78 24.41
C VAL A 63 -23.63 -61.61 22.93
N THR A 64 -24.86 -61.17 22.68
CA THR A 64 -25.29 -60.74 21.36
C THR A 64 -24.67 -59.35 21.19
N THR A 65 -23.58 -59.26 20.43
CA THR A 65 -23.03 -57.98 19.99
C THR A 65 -24.00 -57.40 18.96
N GLU A 66 -24.97 -56.63 19.44
CA GLU A 66 -25.69 -55.65 18.61
C GLU A 66 -24.65 -54.87 17.78
N PRO A 67 -24.80 -54.78 16.45
CA PRO A 67 -23.91 -53.93 15.66
C PRO A 67 -24.10 -52.50 16.17
N THR A 68 -23.08 -51.97 16.84
CA THR A 68 -23.08 -50.58 17.29
C THR A 68 -22.90 -49.73 16.04
N THR A 69 -24.01 -49.37 15.39
CA THR A 69 -23.97 -48.43 14.27
C THR A 69 -23.60 -47.07 14.86
N LEU A 70 -22.38 -46.61 14.59
CA LEU A 70 -21.93 -45.29 15.01
C LEU A 70 -22.84 -44.23 14.38
N ARG A 71 -23.16 -43.19 15.14
CA ARG A 71 -23.97 -42.08 14.66
C ARG A 71 -23.17 -41.30 13.60
N THR A 72 -23.84 -40.80 12.58
CA THR A 72 -23.25 -39.88 11.60
C THR A 72 -23.66 -38.44 11.92
N TYR A 73 -22.71 -37.52 11.92
CA TYR A 73 -22.91 -36.09 12.11
C TYR A 73 -22.65 -35.31 10.82
N HIS A 74 -23.33 -34.18 10.67
CA HIS A 74 -23.23 -33.29 9.51
C HIS A 74 -22.46 -32.03 9.89
N ILE A 75 -21.29 -31.85 9.28
CA ILE A 75 -20.45 -30.67 9.49
C ILE A 75 -20.66 -29.73 8.31
N THR A 76 -21.36 -28.62 8.56
CA THR A 76 -21.69 -27.63 7.52
C THR A 76 -20.71 -26.46 7.58
N PHE A 77 -19.97 -26.26 6.49
CA PHE A 77 -19.07 -25.12 6.31
C PHE A 77 -19.78 -24.02 5.53
N LEU A 78 -19.75 -22.79 6.06
CA LEU A 78 -20.35 -21.61 5.47
C LEU A 78 -19.30 -20.57 5.07
N ASP A 79 -19.57 -19.82 4.00
CA ASP A 79 -18.77 -18.68 3.57
C ASP A 79 -19.00 -17.42 4.42
N PHE A 80 -18.36 -16.31 4.05
CA PHE A 80 -18.50 -15.02 4.74
C PHE A 80 -19.94 -14.45 4.72
N ASP A 81 -20.76 -14.88 3.76
CA ASP A 81 -22.15 -14.46 3.56
C ASP A 81 -23.14 -15.50 4.12
N SER A 82 -22.65 -16.45 4.95
CA SER A 82 -23.40 -17.56 5.53
C SER A 82 -24.01 -18.53 4.49
N LYS A 83 -23.42 -18.62 3.29
CA LYS A 83 -23.84 -19.58 2.26
C LYS A 83 -23.08 -20.90 2.40
N PRO A 84 -23.73 -22.05 2.22
CA PRO A 84 -23.06 -23.35 2.29
C PRO A 84 -21.93 -23.49 1.26
N LEU A 85 -20.73 -23.79 1.73
CA LEU A 85 -19.56 -24.17 0.92
C LEU A 85 -19.49 -25.68 0.73
N LYS A 86 -19.64 -26.41 1.83
CA LYS A 86 -19.47 -27.86 1.88
C LYS A 86 -20.20 -28.43 3.09
N VAL A 87 -20.75 -29.63 2.94
CA VAL A 87 -21.20 -30.46 4.05
C VAL A 87 -20.36 -31.73 4.05
N LEU A 88 -19.86 -32.11 5.22
CA LEU A 88 -19.19 -33.39 5.46
C LEU A 88 -20.08 -34.28 6.32
N GLU A 89 -20.20 -35.54 5.95
CA GLU A 89 -20.85 -36.59 6.74
C GLU A 89 -19.75 -37.42 7.39
N ILE A 90 -19.70 -37.41 8.73
CA ILE A 90 -18.58 -37.98 9.50
C ILE A 90 -19.14 -38.87 10.61
N GLU A 91 -18.56 -40.05 10.82
CA GLU A 91 -18.95 -40.95 11.91
C GLU A 91 -18.53 -40.40 13.27
N GLU A 92 -19.27 -40.76 14.32
CA GLU A 92 -19.03 -40.31 15.68
C GLU A 92 -17.61 -40.65 16.16
N GLY A 93 -16.88 -39.62 16.60
CA GLY A 93 -15.50 -39.72 17.07
C GLY A 93 -14.43 -39.58 15.98
N ASP A 94 -14.80 -39.58 14.70
CA ASP A 94 -13.84 -39.37 13.61
C ASP A 94 -13.40 -37.91 13.51
N PRO A 95 -12.14 -37.65 13.09
CA PRO A 95 -11.61 -36.31 12.99
C PRO A 95 -12.23 -35.52 11.83
N ILE A 96 -12.40 -34.21 12.01
CA ILE A 96 -12.94 -33.32 10.97
C ILE A 96 -11.82 -32.92 9.99
N ASP A 97 -11.95 -33.28 8.72
CA ASP A 97 -11.01 -32.89 7.66
C ASP A 97 -11.32 -31.51 7.07
N TYR A 98 -10.68 -30.49 7.62
CA TYR A 98 -10.77 -29.11 7.13
C TYR A 98 -10.10 -28.90 5.76
N THR A 99 -9.23 -29.80 5.31
CA THR A 99 -8.55 -29.67 4.01
C THR A 99 -9.45 -30.04 2.84
N ALA A 100 -10.56 -30.73 3.10
CA ALA A 100 -11.60 -31.03 2.13
C ALA A 100 -12.41 -29.80 1.67
N VAL A 101 -12.25 -28.66 2.35
CA VAL A 101 -12.95 -27.41 2.04
C VAL A 101 -12.03 -26.48 1.25
N ASP A 102 -12.47 -26.08 0.05
CA ASP A 102 -11.71 -25.15 -0.79
C ASP A 102 -11.81 -23.71 -0.28
N THR A 103 -10.89 -23.34 0.61
CA THR A 103 -10.80 -21.97 1.14
C THR A 103 -10.18 -20.97 0.15
N LYS A 104 -9.53 -21.43 -0.93
CA LYS A 104 -8.97 -20.51 -1.94
C LYS A 104 -10.06 -19.84 -2.76
N SER A 105 -11.18 -20.54 -2.98
CA SER A 105 -12.38 -19.99 -3.61
C SER A 105 -12.99 -18.79 -2.87
N LEU A 106 -12.63 -18.61 -1.58
CA LEU A 106 -13.10 -17.49 -0.76
C LEU A 106 -12.33 -16.20 -0.97
N HIS A 107 -11.24 -16.20 -1.73
CA HIS A 107 -10.56 -14.95 -2.08
C HIS A 107 -11.43 -14.14 -3.04
N LYS A 108 -11.86 -12.95 -2.58
CA LYS A 108 -12.73 -12.03 -3.32
C LYS A 108 -12.00 -10.69 -3.55
N HIS A 109 -12.04 -10.21 -4.79
CA HIS A 109 -11.80 -8.79 -5.09
C HIS A 109 -13.12 -8.05 -4.95
N ILE A 110 -13.30 -7.32 -3.85
CA ILE A 110 -14.55 -6.59 -3.57
C ILE A 110 -14.66 -5.39 -4.52
N ASP A 111 -13.56 -4.66 -4.67
CA ASP A 111 -13.42 -3.55 -5.61
C ASP A 111 -11.97 -3.43 -6.09
N THR A 112 -11.61 -2.31 -6.71
CA THR A 112 -10.26 -2.10 -7.28
C THR A 112 -9.17 -2.02 -6.21
N HIS A 113 -9.51 -1.59 -5.00
CA HIS A 113 -8.59 -1.30 -3.89
C HIS A 113 -8.90 -2.12 -2.63
N THR A 114 -9.91 -2.99 -2.68
CA THR A 114 -10.32 -3.84 -1.56
C THR A 114 -10.31 -5.32 -1.94
N GLU A 115 -9.59 -6.11 -1.15
CA GLU A 115 -9.51 -7.56 -1.27
C GLU A 115 -9.90 -8.21 0.06
N GLN A 116 -10.54 -9.37 -0.02
CA GLN A 116 -10.99 -10.14 1.14
C GLN A 116 -10.57 -11.60 0.97
N GLU A 117 -9.90 -12.15 1.98
CA GLU A 117 -9.41 -13.53 2.00
C GLU A 117 -9.87 -14.28 3.24
N PHE A 118 -9.79 -15.61 3.18
CA PHE A 118 -10.01 -16.49 4.32
C PHE A 118 -8.85 -16.39 5.32
N VAL A 119 -9.15 -16.24 6.61
CA VAL A 119 -8.14 -16.23 7.67
C VAL A 119 -8.24 -17.43 8.62
N ALA A 120 -9.45 -17.83 8.98
CA ALA A 120 -9.70 -18.90 9.95
C ALA A 120 -11.15 -19.40 9.88
N TRP A 121 -11.42 -20.51 10.56
CA TRP A 121 -12.78 -20.93 10.89
C TRP A 121 -13.16 -20.36 12.27
N ASP A 122 -14.44 -20.02 12.48
CA ASP A 122 -14.90 -19.45 13.75
C ASP A 122 -14.81 -20.43 14.92
N ILE A 123 -15.09 -21.70 14.66
CA ILE A 123 -14.84 -22.81 15.56
C ILE A 123 -14.05 -23.89 14.84
N LYS A 124 -13.31 -24.70 15.61
CA LYS A 124 -12.54 -25.80 15.06
C LYS A 124 -12.60 -27.05 15.96
N PRO A 125 -13.75 -27.75 16.03
CA PRO A 125 -13.81 -29.03 16.74
C PRO A 125 -12.84 -30.05 16.12
N ASP A 126 -12.21 -30.85 16.97
CA ASP A 126 -11.23 -31.85 16.52
C ASP A 126 -11.93 -33.10 15.96
N PHE A 127 -13.08 -33.46 16.51
CA PHE A 127 -13.82 -34.69 16.21
C PHE A 127 -15.32 -34.43 16.01
N ALA A 128 -15.99 -35.33 15.29
CA ALA A 128 -17.43 -35.31 15.11
C ALA A 128 -18.16 -35.94 16.32
N ASP A 129 -18.63 -35.11 17.24
CA ASP A 129 -19.46 -35.49 18.39
C ASP A 129 -20.84 -34.81 18.40
N ALA A 130 -21.08 -33.92 17.44
CA ALA A 130 -22.34 -33.23 17.19
C ALA A 130 -22.38 -32.72 15.74
N ASP A 131 -23.57 -32.29 15.30
CA ASP A 131 -23.69 -31.48 14.09
C ASP A 131 -23.08 -30.09 14.35
N TYR A 132 -22.17 -29.65 13.50
CA TYR A 132 -21.53 -28.33 13.60
C TYR A 132 -21.85 -27.46 12.40
N THR A 133 -22.05 -26.17 12.66
CA THR A 133 -22.06 -25.13 11.62
C THR A 133 -20.84 -24.24 11.82
N ILE A 134 -19.90 -24.31 10.88
CA ILE A 134 -18.59 -23.67 10.94
C ILE A 134 -18.57 -22.54 9.89
N HIS A 135 -18.29 -21.32 10.32
CA HIS A 135 -18.26 -20.14 9.44
C HIS A 135 -16.84 -19.75 9.12
N ALA A 136 -16.61 -19.40 7.86
CA ALA A 136 -15.37 -18.76 7.43
C ALA A 136 -15.26 -17.37 8.06
N LEU A 137 -14.12 -17.10 8.68
CA LEU A 137 -13.72 -15.75 9.09
C LEU A 137 -12.86 -15.13 7.99
N SER A 138 -13.08 -13.84 7.77
CA SER A 138 -12.39 -13.08 6.73
C SER A 138 -11.32 -12.15 7.29
N LYS A 139 -10.35 -11.86 6.43
CA LYS A 139 -9.44 -10.73 6.53
C LYS A 139 -9.63 -9.86 5.30
N THR A 140 -9.87 -8.57 5.52
CA THR A 140 -10.15 -7.60 4.45
C THR A 140 -9.08 -6.52 4.46
N ALA A 141 -8.43 -6.31 3.32
CA ALA A 141 -7.45 -5.26 3.11
C ALA A 141 -8.03 -4.22 2.15
N SER A 142 -8.03 -2.95 2.55
CA SER A 142 -8.47 -1.84 1.70
C SER A 142 -7.40 -0.76 1.65
N ILE A 143 -7.07 -0.28 0.45
CA ILE A 143 -6.20 0.89 0.26
C ILE A 143 -7.06 2.16 0.24
N TYR A 144 -6.70 3.12 1.08
CA TYR A 144 -7.31 4.44 1.14
C TYR A 144 -6.30 5.46 0.62
N PHE A 145 -6.71 6.23 -0.38
CA PHE A 145 -5.94 7.34 -0.90
C PHE A 145 -6.76 8.63 -0.74
N THR A 146 -6.24 9.58 0.02
CA THR A 146 -6.88 10.90 0.12
C THR A 146 -6.55 11.67 -1.15
N GLN A 147 -7.58 12.04 -1.92
CA GLN A 147 -7.45 12.84 -3.14
C GLN A 147 -7.11 14.33 -2.86
N LYS A 148 -6.37 14.60 -1.79
CA LYS A 148 -5.80 15.92 -1.57
C LYS A 148 -4.65 16.08 -2.56
N SER A 149 -4.65 17.20 -3.27
CA SER A 149 -3.52 17.56 -4.14
C SER A 149 -2.22 17.49 -3.33
N PRO A 150 -1.12 16.95 -3.90
CA PRO A 150 0.17 16.99 -3.22
C PRO A 150 0.58 18.44 -2.95
N GLU A 151 1.52 18.62 -2.03
CA GLU A 151 2.04 19.94 -1.65
C GLU A 151 2.66 20.68 -2.83
N LYS A 152 3.15 19.94 -3.83
CA LYS A 152 3.81 20.51 -5.01
C LYS A 152 3.21 19.96 -6.29
N THR A 153 2.49 20.81 -7.02
CA THR A 153 1.98 20.56 -8.38
C THR A 153 2.56 21.52 -9.41
N ARG A 154 3.39 22.46 -8.97
CA ARG A 154 4.02 23.48 -9.79
C ARG A 154 5.51 23.23 -9.86
N TYR A 155 6.07 23.44 -11.04
CA TYR A 155 7.50 23.26 -11.30
C TYR A 155 8.00 24.38 -12.21
N PHE A 156 9.27 24.74 -12.05
CA PHE A 156 9.95 25.77 -12.86
C PHE A 156 11.11 25.19 -13.67
N SER A 157 11.23 23.86 -13.67
CA SER A 157 12.27 23.11 -14.35
C SER A 157 11.78 21.70 -14.66
N THR A 158 12.40 21.06 -15.64
CA THR A 158 12.20 19.64 -15.95
C THR A 158 13.25 18.73 -15.34
N LYS A 159 14.15 19.28 -14.51
CA LYS A 159 15.17 18.52 -13.79
C LYS A 159 14.62 18.03 -12.46
N GLY A 160 14.87 16.76 -12.14
CA GLY A 160 14.47 16.15 -10.88
C GLY A 160 13.25 15.23 -11.01
N ASN A 161 12.66 14.90 -9.87
CA ASN A 161 11.59 13.92 -9.75
C ASN A 161 10.26 14.60 -9.39
N VAL A 162 9.17 13.93 -9.74
CA VAL A 162 7.85 14.31 -9.26
C VAL A 162 7.80 14.16 -7.74
N SER A 163 7.24 15.16 -7.06
CA SER A 163 7.08 15.15 -5.61
C SER A 163 5.76 14.50 -5.26
N LEU A 164 5.81 13.51 -4.38
CA LEU A 164 4.63 12.93 -3.75
C LEU A 164 4.39 13.49 -2.34
N LYS A 165 5.17 14.47 -1.90
CA LYS A 165 5.01 15.04 -0.57
C LYS A 165 3.61 15.62 -0.39
N GLY A 166 2.98 15.29 0.73
CA GLY A 166 1.61 15.73 1.06
C GLY A 166 0.50 14.79 0.61
N ILE A 167 0.78 13.77 -0.21
CA ILE A 167 -0.22 12.71 -0.43
C ILE A 167 -0.40 11.90 0.85
N GLN A 168 -1.60 11.35 1.03
CA GLN A 168 -1.91 10.46 2.14
C GLN A 168 -2.48 9.16 1.58
N ALA A 169 -1.76 8.07 1.81
CA ALA A 169 -2.15 6.74 1.42
C ALA A 169 -1.99 5.80 2.62
N SER A 170 -2.99 4.96 2.88
CA SER A 170 -2.93 3.97 3.95
C SER A 170 -3.60 2.66 3.55
N ILE A 171 -3.16 1.57 4.17
CA ILE A 171 -3.82 0.27 4.06
C ILE A 171 -4.53 0.01 5.39
N LYS A 172 -5.86 -0.16 5.34
CA LYS A 172 -6.61 -0.70 6.47
C LYS A 172 -6.73 -2.20 6.32
N MET A 173 -6.38 -2.91 7.37
CA MET A 173 -6.61 -4.34 7.51
C MET A 173 -7.68 -4.57 8.58
N SER A 174 -8.71 -5.32 8.25
CA SER A 174 -9.83 -5.68 9.12
C SER A 174 -9.92 -7.20 9.21
N VAL A 175 -9.66 -7.77 10.38
CA VAL A 175 -9.63 -9.23 10.62
C VAL A 175 -10.80 -9.62 11.51
N GLN A 176 -11.65 -10.54 11.05
CA GLN A 176 -12.72 -11.08 11.90
C GLN A 176 -12.17 -12.07 12.93
N THR A 177 -12.70 -11.99 14.14
CA THR A 177 -12.40 -12.90 15.23
C THR A 177 -13.55 -13.90 15.44
N PRO A 178 -13.31 -15.04 16.09
CA PRO A 178 -14.38 -15.96 16.51
C PRO A 178 -15.43 -15.34 17.44
N GLN A 179 -15.10 -14.24 18.13
CA GLN A 179 -16.00 -13.60 19.08
C GLN A 179 -17.10 -12.84 18.34
N LYS A 180 -18.32 -12.88 18.88
CA LYS A 180 -19.48 -12.15 18.35
C LYS A 180 -19.86 -11.00 19.28
N ASP A 181 -20.32 -9.90 18.69
CA ASP A 181 -20.89 -8.78 19.41
C ASP A 181 -22.33 -9.08 19.89
N LYS A 182 -22.97 -8.08 20.49
CA LYS A 182 -24.34 -8.20 21.03
C LYS A 182 -25.39 -8.46 19.95
N ASP A 183 -25.09 -8.13 18.70
CA ASP A 183 -25.96 -8.29 17.54
C ASP A 183 -25.67 -9.62 16.81
N GLY A 184 -24.76 -10.44 17.32
CA GLY A 184 -24.39 -11.74 16.77
C GLY A 184 -23.41 -11.66 15.59
N LYS A 185 -22.82 -10.49 15.31
CA LYS A 185 -21.84 -10.29 14.24
C LYS A 185 -20.43 -10.55 14.77
N TYR A 186 -19.56 -11.14 13.95
CA TYR A 186 -18.15 -11.30 14.31
C TYR A 186 -17.47 -9.96 14.59
N ILE A 187 -16.81 -9.87 15.73
CA ILE A 187 -15.98 -8.72 16.11
C ILE A 187 -14.80 -8.65 15.14
N THR A 188 -14.49 -7.45 14.69
CA THR A 188 -13.40 -7.17 13.75
C THR A 188 -12.30 -6.37 14.45
N GLU A 189 -11.05 -6.80 14.28
CA GLU A 189 -9.86 -6.08 14.70
C GLU A 189 -9.28 -5.31 13.52
N ASP A 190 -9.14 -4.00 13.69
CA ASP A 190 -8.65 -3.09 12.67
C ASP A 190 -7.19 -2.69 12.93
N SER A 191 -6.39 -2.65 11.88
CA SER A 191 -5.07 -2.02 11.88
C SER A 191 -4.91 -1.15 10.64
N VAL A 192 -4.15 -0.05 10.77
CA VAL A 192 -3.91 0.90 9.68
C VAL A 192 -2.41 1.10 9.54
N VAL A 193 -1.91 0.98 8.32
CA VAL A 193 -0.51 1.22 7.96
C VAL A 193 -0.44 2.39 6.99
N ASP A 194 0.33 3.42 7.33
CA ASP A 194 0.65 4.51 6.41
C ASP A 194 1.65 4.02 5.37
N ILE A 195 1.32 4.22 4.09
CA ILE A 195 2.14 3.83 2.93
C ILE A 195 2.50 5.02 2.05
N SER A 196 2.24 6.25 2.51
CA SER A 196 2.41 7.49 1.72
C SER A 196 3.83 7.63 1.17
N GLU A 197 4.84 7.37 1.99
CA GLU A 197 6.26 7.48 1.59
C GLU A 197 6.72 6.35 0.67
N SER A 198 5.99 5.23 0.62
CA SER A 198 6.31 4.09 -0.25
C SER A 198 5.66 4.20 -1.63
N CYS A 199 4.76 5.16 -1.83
CA CYS A 199 4.09 5.31 -3.11
C CYS A 199 5.06 5.75 -4.21
N LEU A 200 4.74 5.37 -5.45
CA LEU A 200 5.51 5.64 -6.65
C LEU A 200 4.70 6.47 -7.63
N ALA A 201 5.36 7.41 -8.29
CA ALA A 201 4.77 8.25 -9.33
C ALA A 201 5.11 7.68 -10.71
N THR A 202 4.14 7.69 -11.63
CA THR A 202 4.35 7.47 -13.06
C THR A 202 3.71 8.61 -13.85
N PRO A 203 4.49 9.33 -14.68
CA PRO A 203 5.95 9.31 -14.77
C PRO A 203 6.63 9.75 -13.47
N SER A 204 7.82 9.21 -13.18
CA SER A 204 8.54 9.50 -11.93
C SER A 204 9.47 10.71 -12.03
N SER A 205 9.95 11.02 -13.24
CA SER A 205 10.84 12.15 -13.52
C SER A 205 10.09 13.32 -14.18
N LEU A 206 10.48 14.55 -13.85
CA LEU A 206 9.89 15.74 -14.45
C LEU A 206 10.22 15.84 -15.95
N LYS A 207 11.38 15.32 -16.37
CA LYS A 207 11.78 15.26 -17.78
C LYS A 207 10.80 14.41 -18.60
N GLU A 208 10.42 13.25 -18.07
CA GLU A 208 9.46 12.36 -18.73
C GLU A 208 8.05 12.96 -18.69
N ALA A 209 7.63 13.45 -17.51
CA ALA A 209 6.34 14.09 -17.30
C ALA A 209 6.08 15.21 -18.32
N PHE A 210 7.05 16.11 -18.49
CA PHE A 210 6.91 17.27 -19.36
C PHE A 210 7.55 17.07 -20.74
N SER A 211 7.70 15.82 -21.21
CA SER A 211 8.31 15.54 -22.52
C SER A 211 7.48 16.05 -23.71
N LYS A 212 6.15 16.13 -23.54
CA LYS A 212 5.20 16.50 -24.61
C LYS A 212 4.51 17.85 -24.40
N SER A 213 4.42 18.30 -23.16
CA SER A 213 3.63 19.47 -22.75
C SER A 213 4.16 20.03 -21.43
N ASP A 214 3.78 21.27 -21.12
CA ASP A 214 4.01 21.89 -19.82
C ASP A 214 2.98 21.48 -18.77
N LYS A 215 2.04 20.60 -19.12
CA LYS A 215 1.12 19.96 -18.18
C LYS A 215 1.28 18.45 -18.27
N ALA A 216 1.17 17.77 -17.14
CA ALA A 216 1.25 16.32 -17.09
C ALA A 216 0.31 15.75 -16.02
N THR A 217 -0.36 14.66 -16.36
CA THR A 217 -1.07 13.81 -15.41
C THR A 217 -0.09 12.82 -14.78
N ILE A 218 -0.03 12.81 -13.46
CA ILE A 218 0.76 11.86 -12.69
C ILE A 218 -0.18 10.81 -12.10
N THR A 219 0.21 9.55 -12.25
CA THR A 219 -0.49 8.41 -11.64
C THR A 219 0.31 7.89 -10.46
N VAL A 220 -0.37 7.60 -9.35
CA VAL A 220 0.23 7.13 -8.10
C VAL A 220 -0.04 5.64 -7.91
N TYR A 221 0.98 4.90 -7.53
CA TYR A 221 0.94 3.47 -7.26
C TYR A 221 1.47 3.17 -5.86
N PRO A 222 0.91 2.20 -5.13
CA PRO A 222 1.56 1.67 -3.95
C PRO A 222 2.81 0.87 -4.35
N ALA A 223 3.82 0.82 -3.47
CA ALA A 223 5.00 0.00 -3.71
C ALA A 223 4.62 -1.48 -3.95
N GLY A 224 5.13 -2.07 -5.03
CA GLY A 224 4.93 -3.48 -5.34
C GLY A 224 3.59 -3.81 -6.02
N ASP A 225 2.74 -2.81 -6.28
CA ASP A 225 1.48 -2.99 -6.99
C ASP A 225 1.50 -2.24 -8.34
N GLN A 226 0.78 -2.77 -9.32
CA GLN A 226 0.56 -2.17 -10.63
C GLN A 226 -0.81 -1.52 -10.74
N LYS A 227 -1.66 -1.61 -9.72
CA LYS A 227 -2.96 -0.93 -9.66
C LYS A 227 -2.78 0.52 -9.18
N PRO A 228 -3.24 1.52 -9.94
CA PRO A 228 -3.14 2.91 -9.51
C PRO A 228 -4.12 3.20 -8.38
N ILE A 229 -3.71 4.05 -7.44
CA ILE A 229 -4.54 4.49 -6.29
C ILE A 229 -5.04 5.93 -6.43
N GLY A 230 -4.49 6.69 -7.37
CA GLY A 230 -4.92 8.05 -7.63
C GLY A 230 -4.15 8.72 -8.75
N THR A 231 -4.63 9.90 -9.15
CA THR A 231 -3.98 10.75 -10.15
C THR A 231 -4.04 12.21 -9.74
N PHE A 232 -3.06 13.00 -10.15
CA PHE A 232 -3.06 14.45 -10.00
C PHE A 232 -2.37 15.13 -11.19
N GLU A 233 -2.68 16.41 -11.41
CA GLU A 233 -2.08 17.21 -12.48
C GLU A 233 -0.90 18.03 -11.95
N ILE A 234 0.14 18.14 -12.75
CA ILE A 234 1.26 19.05 -12.51
C ILE A 234 1.49 19.97 -13.71
N VAL A 235 2.05 21.15 -13.44
CA VAL A 235 2.34 22.18 -14.45
C VAL A 235 3.78 22.66 -14.33
N CYS A 236 4.46 22.84 -15.46
CA CYS A 236 5.79 23.40 -15.58
C CYS A 236 5.75 24.80 -16.20
N PHE A 237 6.37 25.76 -15.54
CA PHE A 237 6.59 27.11 -16.05
C PHE A 237 8.06 27.24 -16.46
N ARG A 238 8.38 26.75 -17.66
CA ARG A 238 9.74 26.81 -18.19
C ARG A 238 10.18 28.24 -18.40
N ASP A 239 11.46 28.47 -18.14
CA ASP A 239 12.16 29.71 -18.46
C ASP A 239 11.43 30.96 -17.90
N LEU A 240 10.69 30.77 -16.79
CA LEU A 240 9.95 31.84 -16.14
C LEU A 240 10.97 32.89 -15.67
N GLY A 241 10.81 34.13 -16.13
CA GLY A 241 11.73 35.24 -15.89
C GLY A 241 12.87 35.39 -16.90
N ASP A 242 13.18 34.38 -17.72
CA ASP A 242 14.17 34.45 -18.80
C ASP A 242 13.45 34.86 -20.09
N VAL A 243 13.15 36.15 -20.20
CA VAL A 243 12.29 36.67 -21.28
C VAL A 243 13.04 36.75 -22.60
N ASP A 244 14.36 36.89 -22.55
CA ASP A 244 15.24 36.96 -23.73
C ASP A 244 15.77 35.60 -24.21
N GLN A 245 15.51 34.54 -23.44
CA GLN A 245 15.81 33.13 -23.75
C GLN A 245 17.31 32.85 -23.87
N ASN A 246 18.13 33.62 -23.15
CA ASN A 246 19.58 33.40 -23.12
C ASN A 246 19.99 32.29 -22.13
N GLY A 247 19.04 31.73 -21.36
CA GLY A 247 19.25 30.68 -20.37
C GLY A 247 19.62 31.18 -18.98
N MET A 248 19.61 32.50 -18.76
CA MET A 248 19.90 33.18 -17.49
C MET A 248 18.77 34.16 -17.17
N ILE A 249 18.47 34.34 -15.89
CA ILE A 249 17.50 35.34 -15.42
C ILE A 249 18.31 36.50 -14.81
N ASP A 250 18.37 37.64 -15.49
CA ASP A 250 19.16 38.78 -15.06
C ASP A 250 18.46 40.14 -15.23
N SER A 251 19.20 41.24 -15.03
CA SER A 251 18.67 42.60 -15.13
C SER A 251 18.19 42.98 -16.54
N THR A 252 18.70 42.31 -17.57
CA THR A 252 18.30 42.49 -18.97
C THR A 252 16.87 42.05 -19.15
N ASP A 253 16.48 40.91 -18.55
CA ASP A 253 15.10 40.42 -18.59
C ASP A 253 14.11 41.41 -17.98
N ALA A 254 14.42 41.89 -16.78
CA ALA A 254 13.62 42.91 -16.10
C ALA A 254 13.47 44.18 -16.95
N SER A 255 14.55 44.61 -17.60
CA SER A 255 14.56 45.79 -18.47
C SER A 255 13.68 45.58 -19.71
N GLN A 256 13.69 44.37 -20.29
CA GLN A 256 12.83 44.02 -21.42
C GLN A 256 11.35 43.98 -21.04
N VAL A 257 11.02 43.46 -19.85
CA VAL A 257 9.64 43.51 -19.32
C VAL A 257 9.16 44.95 -19.16
N LEU A 258 9.97 45.84 -18.58
CA LEU A 258 9.62 47.27 -18.45
C LEU A 258 9.42 47.95 -19.79
N ASN A 259 10.31 47.69 -20.76
CA ASN A 259 10.19 48.26 -22.10
C ASN A 259 8.90 47.79 -22.80
N THR A 260 8.60 46.49 -22.70
CA THR A 260 7.35 45.91 -23.25
C THR A 260 6.12 46.51 -22.58
N TYR A 261 6.11 46.62 -21.25
CA TYR A 261 5.03 47.27 -20.50
C TYR A 261 4.83 48.74 -20.94
N ALA A 262 5.91 49.52 -21.05
CA ALA A 262 5.84 50.92 -21.49
C ALA A 262 5.29 51.05 -22.91
N ARG A 263 5.68 50.14 -23.83
CA ARG A 263 5.15 50.09 -25.20
C ARG A 263 3.66 49.76 -25.24
N MET A 264 3.21 48.80 -24.41
CA MET A 264 1.78 48.47 -24.28
C MET A 264 0.97 49.66 -23.74
N ALA A 265 1.52 50.39 -22.77
CA ALA A 265 0.87 51.57 -22.21
C ALA A 265 0.81 52.75 -23.21
N ALA A 266 1.85 52.92 -24.03
CA ALA A 266 1.93 53.99 -25.01
C ALA A 266 1.17 53.72 -26.32
N SER A 267 0.93 52.45 -26.66
CA SER A 267 0.31 52.04 -27.92
C SER A 267 -0.78 51.00 -27.71
N ALA A 268 -2.03 51.38 -27.98
CA ALA A 268 -3.18 50.48 -27.90
C ALA A 268 -3.13 49.27 -28.87
N ASN A 269 -2.26 49.32 -29.89
CA ASN A 269 -2.15 48.28 -30.91
C ASN A 269 -0.93 47.35 -30.71
N TYR A 270 -0.11 47.58 -29.68
CA TYR A 270 1.03 46.73 -29.40
C TYR A 270 0.63 45.58 -28.45
N ALA A 271 0.83 44.35 -28.90
CA ALA A 271 0.69 43.15 -28.08
C ALA A 271 1.99 42.33 -28.17
N PRO A 272 2.61 41.97 -27.04
CA PRO A 272 3.77 41.09 -27.04
C PRO A 272 3.37 39.67 -27.46
N GLU A 273 4.36 38.90 -27.91
CA GLU A 273 4.17 37.48 -28.23
C GLU A 273 3.69 36.70 -27.00
N ALA A 274 2.88 35.67 -27.22
CA ALA A 274 2.30 34.87 -26.15
C ALA A 274 3.36 34.20 -25.27
N ASP A 275 4.44 33.70 -25.89
CA ASP A 275 5.55 33.05 -25.18
C ASP A 275 6.35 34.05 -24.34
N PHE A 276 6.56 35.28 -24.84
CA PHE A 276 7.14 36.36 -24.05
C PHE A 276 6.28 36.63 -22.82
N LYS A 277 4.96 36.82 -23.01
CA LYS A 277 4.05 37.10 -21.89
C LYS A 277 4.08 35.99 -20.84
N LYS A 278 4.13 34.72 -21.28
CA LYS A 278 4.18 33.56 -20.40
C LYS A 278 5.45 33.50 -19.54
N ARG A 279 6.61 33.88 -20.08
CA ARG A 279 7.86 33.95 -19.31
C ARG A 279 7.94 35.20 -18.45
N ALA A 280 7.35 36.30 -18.91
CA ALA A 280 7.44 37.60 -18.26
C ALA A 280 6.49 37.77 -17.06
N ASP A 281 5.31 37.15 -17.08
CA ASP A 281 4.34 37.18 -15.97
C ASP A 281 4.78 36.26 -14.82
N VAL A 282 5.82 36.68 -14.10
CA VAL A 282 6.50 35.85 -13.09
C VAL A 282 5.71 35.73 -11.79
N ASN A 283 4.81 36.68 -11.51
CA ASN A 283 3.89 36.59 -10.36
C ASN A 283 2.59 35.82 -10.69
N MET A 284 2.38 35.49 -11.97
CA MET A 284 1.25 34.72 -12.50
C MET A 284 -0.12 35.36 -12.24
N ASP A 285 -0.19 36.69 -12.13
CA ASP A 285 -1.45 37.38 -11.88
C ASP A 285 -2.27 37.65 -13.15
N ASN A 286 -1.75 37.21 -14.31
CA ASN A 286 -2.24 37.35 -15.69
C ASN A 286 -2.04 38.76 -16.29
N LYS A 287 -1.33 39.65 -15.59
CA LYS A 287 -0.99 40.99 -16.06
C LYS A 287 0.51 41.06 -16.29
N LEU A 288 0.89 41.73 -17.37
CA LEU A 288 2.29 42.04 -17.66
C LEU A 288 2.54 43.50 -17.29
N ASP A 289 3.22 43.75 -16.17
CA ASP A 289 3.48 45.10 -15.68
C ASP A 289 4.81 45.26 -14.94
N ALA A 290 5.03 46.44 -14.37
CA ALA A 290 6.28 46.77 -13.68
C ALA A 290 6.56 45.92 -12.43
N ARG A 291 5.54 45.25 -11.86
CA ARG A 291 5.73 44.32 -10.73
C ARG A 291 6.50 43.10 -11.18
N ASP A 292 6.22 42.57 -12.37
CA ASP A 292 6.94 41.43 -12.93
C ASP A 292 8.43 41.74 -13.08
N ALA A 293 8.76 42.89 -13.67
CA ALA A 293 10.14 43.33 -13.79
C ALA A 293 10.83 43.49 -12.43
N SER A 294 10.11 44.04 -11.45
CA SER A 294 10.63 44.20 -10.08
C SER A 294 10.90 42.84 -9.42
N HIS A 295 10.04 41.84 -9.67
CA HIS A 295 10.22 40.49 -9.19
C HIS A 295 11.38 39.76 -9.86
N ILE A 296 11.56 39.91 -11.17
CA ILE A 296 12.75 39.40 -11.90
C ILE A 296 14.03 39.98 -11.31
N LEU A 297 14.08 41.31 -11.10
CA LEU A 297 15.27 41.94 -10.53
C LEU A 297 15.55 41.46 -9.10
N LYS A 298 14.51 41.28 -8.28
CA LYS A 298 14.63 40.73 -6.94
C LYS A 298 15.14 39.28 -6.97
N TYR A 299 14.59 38.45 -7.86
CA TYR A 299 15.02 37.07 -8.06
C TYR A 299 16.51 37.03 -8.44
N TYR A 300 16.92 37.84 -9.42
CA TYR A 300 18.32 37.94 -9.85
C TYR A 300 19.25 38.36 -8.69
N ALA A 301 18.90 39.40 -7.94
CA ALA A 301 19.75 39.89 -6.85
C ALA A 301 19.95 38.84 -5.74
N VAL A 302 18.89 38.11 -5.40
CA VAL A 302 18.94 37.08 -4.36
C VAL A 302 19.64 35.81 -4.87
N SER A 303 19.31 35.33 -6.07
CA SER A 303 19.98 34.17 -6.68
C SER A 303 21.49 34.39 -6.88
N SER A 304 21.92 35.63 -7.16
CA SER A 304 23.34 35.99 -7.30
C SER A 304 24.13 35.97 -6.00
N THR A 305 23.46 35.95 -4.83
CA THR A 305 24.10 35.98 -3.51
C THR A 305 23.85 34.71 -2.69
N ALA A 306 22.98 33.82 -3.17
CA ALA A 306 22.62 32.59 -2.50
C ALA A 306 23.72 31.54 -2.63
N SER A 307 23.92 30.75 -1.56
CA SER A 307 24.80 29.57 -1.58
C SER A 307 24.17 28.39 -2.31
N ASP A 308 22.84 28.30 -2.29
CA ASP A 308 22.06 27.21 -2.87
C ASP A 308 21.20 27.73 -4.02
N PRO A 309 20.91 26.90 -5.04
CA PRO A 309 19.98 27.27 -6.11
C PRO A 309 18.59 27.63 -5.56
N ILE A 310 18.06 28.77 -5.98
CA ILE A 310 16.73 29.24 -5.58
C ILE A 310 15.79 29.13 -6.77
N ASP A 311 14.60 28.56 -6.56
CA ASP A 311 13.51 28.58 -7.54
C ASP A 311 12.44 29.63 -7.19
N TRP A 312 11.50 29.87 -8.10
CA TRP A 312 10.43 30.85 -7.90
C TRP A 312 9.50 30.55 -6.72
N GLU A 313 9.41 29.28 -6.31
CA GLU A 313 8.62 28.83 -5.16
C GLU A 313 9.15 29.39 -3.83
N TYR A 314 10.45 29.69 -3.75
CA TYR A 314 11.03 30.39 -2.60
C TYR A 314 10.52 31.83 -2.46
N PHE A 315 10.32 32.53 -3.58
CA PHE A 315 9.98 33.96 -3.58
C PHE A 315 8.48 34.23 -3.46
N PHE A 316 7.67 33.28 -3.91
CA PHE A 316 6.24 33.44 -4.01
C PHE A 316 5.51 32.29 -3.35
N ASP A 317 4.68 32.64 -2.38
CA ASP A 317 3.51 31.83 -2.06
C ASP A 317 2.44 32.10 -3.13
N PHE A 318 2.52 31.35 -4.22
CA PHE A 318 1.61 31.54 -5.32
C PHE A 318 0.15 31.21 -4.96
N ASP A 319 -0.08 30.33 -3.98
CA ASP A 319 -1.43 30.01 -3.54
C ASP A 319 -2.06 31.23 -2.85
N LYS A 320 -1.28 31.97 -2.06
CA LYS A 320 -1.71 33.24 -1.48
C LYS A 320 -2.03 34.31 -2.54
N ILE A 321 -1.20 34.45 -3.58
CA ILE A 321 -1.40 35.42 -4.66
C ILE A 321 -2.73 35.18 -5.41
N HIS A 322 -3.15 33.91 -5.55
CA HIS A 322 -4.36 33.54 -6.26
C HIS A 322 -5.61 33.54 -5.37
N ASN A 323 -5.46 33.31 -4.06
CA ASN A 323 -6.56 33.31 -3.08
C ASN A 323 -6.96 34.71 -2.59
N GLU A 324 -6.22 35.76 -2.93
CA GLU A 324 -6.56 37.17 -2.65
C GLU A 324 -7.51 37.79 -3.70
N LYS A 325 -8.20 36.98 -4.52
CA LYS A 325 -9.19 37.41 -5.51
C LYS A 325 -10.61 36.94 -5.17
#